data_AF-A0A7D6VCY5-F1
#
_entry.id   AF-A0A7D6VCY5-F1
#
_cell.length_a   1.000
_cell.length_b   1.000
_cell.length_c   1.000
_cell.angle_alpha   90.00
_cell.angle_beta   90.00
_cell.angle_gamma   90.00
#
_symmetry.space_group_name_H-M   'P 1'
#
loop_
_entity.id
_entity.type
_entity.pdbx_description
1 polymer ?
#
loop_
_entity_poly.entity_id
_entity_poly.type
_entity_poly.pdbx_seq_one_letter_code
_entity_poly.pdbx_strand_id
1 'polypeptide(L)'
;MSIPEQAVLSLVVVLDEVEGRLVVWHVNVGQPIGLSRLSGAWVLEPGEGEAVAMLAAGQRIVVRGGGSEVPGGIAVAGVVDVDATVAAAQAEVEAVDGLFSSHQEAVAGKLIRPQWPEMTHPEDGRQEFPAADEIVRPALALAHGIADLADAWADFESLRVARSFLTARGGRTARALPLVVR
;
A
#
# COMPACT_ATOMS: atom_id res chain seq x y z
N MET A 1 22.99 -14.43 -9.38
CA MET A 1 22.72 -13.16 -8.69
C MET A 1 21.35 -12.72 -9.19
N SER A 2 20.30 -13.11 -8.47
CA SER A 2 18.93 -12.89 -8.91
C SER A 2 18.62 -11.40 -8.81
N ILE A 3 18.27 -10.78 -9.93
CA ILE A 3 17.63 -9.47 -9.94
C ILE A 3 16.36 -9.67 -9.09
N PRO A 4 16.14 -8.94 -7.99
CA PRO A 4 14.87 -9.02 -7.30
C PRO A 4 13.81 -8.67 -8.35
N GLU A 5 12.85 -9.56 -8.53
CA GLU A 5 11.68 -9.35 -9.38
C GLU A 5 10.95 -8.13 -8.79
N GLN A 6 11.37 -6.94 -9.20
CA GLN A 6 10.70 -5.69 -8.89
C GLN A 6 9.41 -5.74 -9.69
N ALA A 7 8.40 -6.39 -9.11
CA ALA A 7 7.14 -6.60 -9.76
C ALA A 7 6.52 -5.22 -10.01
N VAL A 8 6.58 -4.80 -11.27
CA VAL A 8 5.98 -3.60 -11.82
C VAL A 8 4.47 -3.54 -11.46
N LEU A 9 3.86 -4.72 -11.30
CA LEU A 9 2.53 -4.91 -10.72
C LEU A 9 2.67 -5.65 -9.39
N SER A 10 2.26 -5.01 -8.30
CA SER A 10 2.13 -5.67 -6.99
C SER A 10 0.75 -5.38 -6.46
N LEU A 11 -0.11 -6.40 -6.39
CA LEU A 11 -1.49 -6.26 -5.96
C LEU A 11 -1.64 -6.57 -4.47
N VAL A 12 -2.50 -5.79 -3.82
CA VAL A 12 -3.12 -6.09 -2.53
C VAL A 12 -4.63 -6.13 -2.74
N VAL A 13 -5.29 -7.12 -2.13
CA VAL A 13 -6.73 -7.30 -2.22
C VAL A 13 -7.39 -6.84 -0.94
N VAL A 14 -8.24 -5.82 -1.01
CA VAL A 14 -9.10 -5.42 0.11
C VAL A 14 -10.31 -6.33 0.13
N LEU A 15 -10.60 -6.89 1.30
CA LEU A 15 -11.74 -7.75 1.57
C LEU A 15 -12.57 -7.16 2.71
N ASP A 16 -13.87 -7.08 2.49
CA ASP A 16 -14.86 -6.72 3.49
C ASP A 16 -16.05 -7.68 3.41
N GLU A 17 -16.53 -8.16 4.56
CA GLU A 17 -17.72 -9.00 4.63
C GLU A 17 -18.84 -8.20 5.30
N VAL A 18 -19.93 -7.98 4.57
CA VAL A 18 -21.08 -7.20 5.03
C VAL A 18 -22.34 -7.98 4.75
N GLU A 19 -23.06 -8.37 5.82
CA GLU A 19 -24.30 -9.15 5.73
C GLU A 19 -24.16 -10.47 4.93
N GLY A 20 -22.99 -11.12 5.02
CA GLY A 20 -22.69 -12.36 4.29
C GLY A 20 -22.30 -12.17 2.82
N ARG A 21 -22.29 -10.92 2.32
CA ARG A 21 -21.73 -10.56 1.01
C ARG A 21 -20.27 -10.18 1.17
N LEU A 22 -19.47 -10.50 0.16
CA LEU A 22 -18.05 -10.16 0.13
C LEU A 22 -17.78 -9.06 -0.88
N VAL A 23 -17.18 -7.97 -0.42
CA VAL A 23 -16.69 -6.89 -1.27
C VAL A 23 -15.19 -7.07 -1.46
N VAL A 24 -14.76 -7.15 -2.72
CA VAL A 24 -13.37 -7.38 -3.11
C VAL A 24 -12.87 -6.19 -3.92
N TRP A 25 -11.74 -5.62 -3.53
CA TRP A 25 -11.07 -4.57 -4.30
C TRP A 25 -9.62 -4.93 -4.58
N HIS A 26 -9.16 -4.78 -5.81
CA HIS A 26 -7.76 -4.93 -6.18
C HIS A 26 -7.07 -3.57 -6.21
N VAL A 27 -5.95 -3.45 -5.47
CA VAL A 27 -5.16 -2.22 -5.39
C VAL A 27 -3.71 -2.50 -5.76
N ASN A 28 -3.19 -1.81 -6.77
CA ASN A 28 -1.78 -1.86 -7.15
C ASN A 28 -0.94 -0.98 -6.22
N VAL A 29 -0.15 -1.64 -5.38
CA VAL A 29 0.84 -1.03 -4.47
C VAL A 29 2.27 -1.13 -5.01
N GLY A 30 2.42 -1.59 -6.26
CA GLY A 30 3.69 -1.58 -6.99
C GLY A 30 4.10 -0.18 -7.45
N GLN A 31 5.15 -0.15 -8.27
CA GLN A 31 5.60 1.11 -8.88
C GLN A 31 4.51 1.72 -9.77
N PRO A 32 4.42 3.06 -9.84
CA PRO A 32 3.47 3.72 -10.73
C PRO A 32 3.83 3.46 -12.19
N ILE A 33 2.87 2.94 -12.96
CA ILE A 33 3.01 2.62 -14.39
C ILE A 33 2.09 3.47 -15.28
N GLY A 34 1.55 4.57 -14.75
CA GLY A 34 0.60 5.42 -15.46
C GLY A 34 -0.82 4.81 -15.56
N LEU A 35 -1.10 3.75 -14.80
CA LEU A 35 -2.44 3.19 -14.64
C LEU A 35 -3.01 3.54 -13.26
N SER A 36 -4.33 3.52 -13.13
CA SER A 36 -5.02 3.61 -11.84
C SER A 36 -4.52 2.53 -10.89
N ARG A 37 -4.32 2.87 -9.60
CA ARG A 37 -4.03 1.88 -8.57
C ARG A 37 -5.23 0.98 -8.30
N LEU A 38 -6.45 1.53 -8.36
CA LEU A 38 -7.69 0.77 -8.22
C LEU A 38 -7.89 -0.03 -9.51
N SER A 39 -7.59 -1.33 -9.43
CA SER A 39 -7.43 -2.22 -10.58
C SER A 39 -8.65 -3.11 -10.86
N GLY A 40 -9.60 -3.19 -9.92
CA GLY A 40 -10.84 -3.94 -10.09
C GLY A 40 -11.66 -4.00 -8.80
N ALA A 41 -12.98 -4.19 -8.93
CA ALA A 41 -13.91 -4.25 -7.81
C ALA A 41 -15.04 -5.27 -8.09
N TRP A 42 -15.41 -6.04 -7.08
CA TRP A 42 -16.47 -7.05 -7.14
C TRP A 42 -17.28 -7.06 -5.83
N VAL A 43 -18.57 -7.34 -5.96
CA VAL A 43 -19.45 -7.65 -4.84
C VAL A 43 -19.99 -9.05 -5.10
N LEU A 44 -19.81 -9.94 -4.14
CA LEU A 44 -20.13 -11.36 -4.26
C LEU A 44 -21.21 -11.73 -3.25
N GLU A 45 -22.20 -12.46 -3.72
CA GLU A 45 -23.34 -12.94 -2.94
C GLU A 45 -22.96 -14.12 -2.03
N PRO A 46 -23.75 -14.39 -0.97
CA PRO A 46 -23.55 -15.55 -0.13
C PRO A 46 -23.54 -16.85 -0.96
N GLY A 47 -22.48 -17.64 -0.83
CA GLY A 47 -22.30 -18.90 -1.56
C GLY A 47 -21.35 -18.81 -2.77
N GLU A 48 -20.90 -17.62 -3.16
CA GLU A 48 -19.93 -17.42 -4.25
C GLU A 48 -18.46 -17.59 -3.81
N GLY A 49 -18.20 -18.44 -2.82
CA GLY A 49 -16.87 -18.59 -2.20
C GLY A 49 -15.75 -18.99 -3.18
N GLU A 50 -16.08 -19.75 -4.24
CA GLU A 50 -15.12 -20.09 -5.31
C GLU A 50 -14.66 -18.85 -6.09
N ALA A 51 -15.55 -17.90 -6.35
CA ALA A 51 -15.21 -16.65 -7.03
C ALA A 51 -14.27 -15.79 -6.17
N VAL A 52 -14.51 -15.73 -4.85
CA VAL A 52 -13.62 -15.05 -3.90
C VAL A 52 -12.23 -15.68 -3.93
N ALA A 53 -12.17 -17.02 -3.93
CA ALA A 53 -10.91 -17.74 -4.00
C ALA A 53 -10.15 -17.39 -5.28
N MET A 54 -10.81 -17.33 -6.44
CA MET A 54 -10.13 -16.91 -7.69
C MET A 54 -9.60 -15.47 -7.63
N LEU A 55 -10.33 -14.56 -6.98
CA LEU A 55 -9.94 -13.15 -6.90
C LEU A 55 -8.83 -12.87 -5.88
N ALA A 56 -8.71 -13.68 -4.82
CA ALA A 56 -7.75 -13.48 -3.73
C ALA A 56 -6.59 -14.50 -3.71
N ALA A 57 -6.68 -15.60 -4.46
CA ALA A 57 -5.67 -16.65 -4.44
C ALA A 57 -4.27 -16.14 -4.77
N GLY A 58 -3.32 -16.46 -3.90
CA GLY A 58 -1.92 -16.07 -4.05
C GLY A 58 -1.65 -14.56 -3.93
N GLN A 59 -2.67 -13.76 -3.60
CA GLN A 59 -2.50 -12.32 -3.34
C GLN A 59 -2.31 -12.07 -1.85
N ARG A 60 -1.68 -10.94 -1.53
CA ARG A 60 -1.72 -10.39 -0.17
C ARG A 60 -3.06 -9.70 0.03
N ILE A 61 -3.67 -9.86 1.19
CA ILE A 61 -4.99 -9.31 1.48
C ILE A 61 -4.97 -8.30 2.62
N VAL A 62 -5.90 -7.36 2.62
CA VAL A 62 -6.26 -6.53 3.77
C VAL A 62 -7.70 -6.87 4.11
N VAL A 63 -7.95 -7.34 5.34
CA VAL A 63 -9.29 -7.64 5.83
C VAL A 63 -9.77 -6.47 6.66
N ARG A 64 -10.86 -5.82 6.22
CA ARG A 64 -11.47 -4.72 6.97
C ARG A 64 -12.08 -5.28 8.27
N GLY A 65 -11.90 -4.56 9.39
CA GLY A 65 -12.33 -5.01 10.72
C GLY A 65 -11.28 -5.82 11.49
N GLY A 66 -10.06 -5.96 10.97
CA GLY A 66 -8.89 -6.47 11.71
C GLY A 66 -8.84 -7.98 11.92
N GLY A 67 -9.89 -8.72 11.54
CA GLY A 67 -9.94 -10.17 11.59
C GLY A 67 -8.76 -10.80 10.83
N SER A 68 -8.10 -11.79 11.43
CA SER A 68 -7.06 -12.60 10.74
C SER A 68 -7.65 -13.68 9.84
N GLU A 69 -8.94 -13.97 10.02
CA GLU A 69 -9.59 -15.04 9.28
C GLU A 69 -9.94 -14.56 7.89
N VAL A 70 -9.32 -15.20 6.90
CA VAL A 70 -9.72 -15.08 5.51
C VAL A 70 -11.06 -15.78 5.37
N PRO A 71 -12.12 -15.09 4.93
CA PRO A 71 -13.42 -15.71 4.72
C PRO A 71 -13.29 -16.94 3.82
N GLY A 72 -13.87 -18.08 4.23
CA GLY A 72 -13.91 -19.30 3.42
C GLY A 72 -12.61 -20.10 3.28
N GLY A 73 -11.56 -19.84 4.08
CA GLY A 73 -10.34 -20.67 4.08
C GLY A 73 -9.48 -20.53 2.82
N ILE A 74 -9.55 -19.37 2.16
CA ILE A 74 -8.86 -19.08 0.91
C ILE A 74 -7.34 -19.03 1.12
N ALA A 75 -6.59 -19.70 0.22
CA ALA A 75 -5.14 -19.66 0.22
C ALA A 75 -4.61 -18.30 -0.29
N VAL A 76 -4.22 -17.44 0.64
CA VAL A 76 -3.64 -16.12 0.37
C VAL A 76 -2.13 -16.13 0.56
N ALA A 77 -1.40 -15.21 -0.07
CA ALA A 77 0.04 -15.04 0.15
C ALA A 77 0.35 -14.42 1.53
N GLY A 78 -0.67 -13.93 2.23
CA GLY A 78 -0.60 -13.45 3.60
C GLY A 78 -1.55 -12.28 3.85
N VAL A 79 -1.75 -11.96 5.12
CA VAL A 79 -2.59 -10.83 5.51
C VAL A 79 -1.70 -9.64 5.82
N VAL A 80 -1.94 -8.51 5.16
CA VAL A 80 -1.19 -7.27 5.37
C VAL A 80 -1.63 -6.68 6.72
N ASP A 81 -0.64 -6.37 7.54
CA ASP A 81 -0.79 -5.54 8.73
C ASP A 81 -0.65 -4.08 8.30
N VAL A 82 -1.78 -3.37 8.26
CA VAL A 82 -1.84 -1.99 7.74
C VAL A 82 -1.10 -1.05 8.69
N ASP A 83 -1.31 -1.17 9.99
CA ASP A 83 -0.62 -0.37 11.02
C ASP A 83 0.90 -0.55 10.91
N ALA A 84 1.36 -1.80 10.87
CA ALA A 84 2.79 -2.09 10.79
C ALA A 84 3.39 -1.65 9.43
N THR A 85 2.63 -1.73 8.34
CA THR A 85 3.05 -1.23 7.02
C THR A 85 3.22 0.29 7.03
N VAL A 86 2.28 1.02 7.61
CA VAL A 86 2.35 2.49 7.76
C VAL A 86 3.54 2.87 8.65
N ALA A 87 3.71 2.20 9.79
CA ALA A 87 4.85 2.41 10.68
C ALA A 87 6.19 2.14 9.99
N ALA A 88 6.29 1.08 9.18
CA ALA A 88 7.49 0.77 8.41
C ALA A 88 7.80 1.86 7.37
N ALA A 89 6.78 2.37 6.67
CA ALA A 89 6.93 3.46 5.71
C ALA A 89 7.37 4.77 6.40
N GLN A 90 6.76 5.12 7.53
CA GLN A 90 7.10 6.30 8.33
C GLN A 90 8.54 6.23 8.86
N ALA A 91 8.97 5.07 9.37
CA ALA A 91 10.34 4.86 9.85
C ALA A 91 11.38 5.03 8.73
N GLU A 92 11.06 4.64 7.50
CA GLU A 92 11.94 4.87 6.34
C GLU A 92 12.04 6.36 5.98
N VAL A 93 10.93 7.11 6.06
CA VAL A 93 10.94 8.57 5.85
C VAL A 93 11.81 9.26 6.90
N GLU A 94 11.63 8.92 8.18
CA GLU A 94 12.41 9.49 9.28
C GLU A 94 13.91 9.18 9.12
N ALA A 95 14.26 7.93 8.81
CA ALA A 95 15.64 7.53 8.58
C ALA A 95 16.30 8.30 7.42
N VAL A 96 15.56 8.50 6.32
CA VAL A 96 16.04 9.28 5.17
C VAL A 96 16.19 10.76 5.50
N ASP A 97 15.25 11.34 6.27
CA ASP A 97 15.35 12.73 6.72
C ASP A 97 16.54 12.96 7.67
N GLY A 98 16.83 12.00 8.55
CA GLY A 98 18.03 12.02 9.40
C GLY A 98 19.33 12.00 8.60
N LEU A 99 19.40 11.17 7.54
CA LEU A 99 20.54 11.16 6.62
C LEU A 99 20.66 12.47 5.83
N PHE A 100 19.53 13.06 5.43
CA PHE A 100 19.52 14.36 4.78
C PHE A 100 20.08 15.44 5.69
N SER A 101 19.63 15.50 6.94
CA SER A 101 20.09 16.46 7.95
C SER A 101 21.60 16.34 8.17
N SER A 102 22.09 15.12 8.37
CA SER A 102 23.52 14.83 8.57
C SER A 102 24.35 15.27 7.36
N HIS A 103 23.86 15.01 6.14
CA HIS A 103 24.57 15.41 4.92
C HIS A 103 24.54 16.93 4.71
N GLN A 104 23.42 17.58 5.03
CA GLN A 104 23.25 19.03 4.91
C GLN A 104 24.24 19.78 5.82
N GLU A 105 24.46 19.29 7.04
CA GLU A 105 25.48 19.83 7.95
C GLU A 105 26.90 19.68 7.38
N ALA A 106 27.22 18.51 6.83
CA ALA A 106 28.54 18.24 6.23
C ALA A 106 28.88 19.14 5.02
N VAL A 107 27.87 19.61 4.28
CA VAL A 107 28.05 20.50 3.11
C VAL A 107 27.73 21.97 3.40
N ALA A 108 27.69 22.35 4.69
CA ALA A 108 27.44 23.71 5.16
C ALA A 108 26.10 24.31 4.66
N GLY A 109 25.03 23.50 4.65
CA GLY A 109 23.66 24.00 4.48
C GLY A 109 23.23 24.34 3.06
N LYS A 110 24.05 24.07 2.04
CA LYS A 110 23.76 24.44 0.63
C LYS A 110 22.61 23.67 -0.03
N LEU A 111 22.08 22.63 0.63
CA LEU A 111 21.03 21.79 0.09
C LEU A 111 19.65 22.26 0.56
N ILE A 112 18.69 22.26 -0.36
CA ILE A 112 17.28 22.50 -0.05
C ILE A 112 16.64 21.17 0.37
N ARG A 113 16.07 21.14 1.57
CA ARG A 113 15.34 19.98 2.08
C ARG A 113 14.06 19.76 1.26
N PRO A 114 13.80 18.55 0.74
CA PRO A 114 12.51 18.26 0.14
C PRO A 114 11.39 18.27 1.19
N GLN A 115 10.18 18.52 0.73
CA GLN A 115 9.00 18.14 1.48
C GLN A 115 8.80 16.63 1.28
N TRP A 116 9.01 15.85 2.33
CA TRP A 116 8.70 14.43 2.30
C TRP A 116 7.18 14.23 2.34
N PRO A 117 6.62 13.28 1.57
CA PRO A 117 5.21 12.92 1.66
C PRO A 117 4.83 12.41 3.05
N GLU A 118 3.60 12.70 3.46
CA GLU A 118 3.03 12.15 4.69
C GLU A 118 2.50 10.73 4.42
N MET A 119 2.87 9.78 5.28
CA MET A 119 2.37 8.41 5.22
C MET A 119 1.13 8.31 6.11
N THR A 120 -0.01 8.68 5.55
CA THR A 120 -1.31 8.64 6.24
C THR A 120 -1.81 7.21 6.38
N HIS A 121 -2.44 6.89 7.50
CA HIS A 121 -3.06 5.58 7.69
C HIS A 121 -4.25 5.42 6.72
N PRO A 122 -4.39 4.29 6.01
CA PRO A 122 -5.48 4.08 5.04
C PRO A 122 -6.90 4.27 5.58
N GLU A 123 -7.12 4.02 6.87
CA GLU A 123 -8.44 4.22 7.50
C GLU A 123 -8.73 5.68 7.88
N ASP A 124 -7.71 6.55 7.91
CA ASP A 124 -7.86 7.98 8.19
C ASP A 124 -8.21 8.80 6.94
N GLY A 125 -8.38 8.13 5.79
CA GLY A 125 -8.79 8.72 4.52
C GLY A 125 -10.09 9.51 4.68
N ARG A 126 -10.07 10.80 4.33
CA ARG A 126 -11.23 11.70 4.45
C ARG A 126 -12.11 11.71 3.22
N GLN A 127 -11.82 10.86 2.23
CA GLN A 127 -12.59 10.83 1.00
C GLN A 127 -13.97 10.25 1.26
N GLU A 128 -15.00 11.06 0.98
CA GLU A 128 -16.39 10.63 1.08
C GLU A 128 -16.86 10.05 -0.25
N PHE A 129 -17.67 8.99 -0.18
CA PHE A 129 -18.28 8.34 -1.34
C PHE A 129 -19.81 8.32 -1.20
N PRO A 130 -20.48 9.49 -1.24
CA PRO A 130 -21.92 9.59 -0.98
C PRO A 130 -22.78 8.89 -2.04
N ALA A 131 -22.26 8.72 -3.26
CA ALA A 131 -22.94 8.01 -4.34
C ALA A 131 -22.70 6.48 -4.30
N ALA A 132 -21.78 6.00 -3.45
CA ALA A 132 -21.53 4.57 -3.30
C ALA A 132 -22.57 3.94 -2.38
N ASP A 133 -22.97 2.71 -2.71
CA ASP A 133 -23.77 1.85 -1.85
C ASP A 133 -23.13 1.72 -0.46
N GLU A 134 -23.93 1.75 0.59
CA GLU A 134 -23.48 1.67 1.99
C GLU A 134 -22.70 0.38 2.27
N ILE A 135 -23.01 -0.71 1.57
CA ILE A 135 -22.30 -1.99 1.70
C ILE A 135 -20.88 -1.92 1.12
N VAL A 136 -20.71 -1.16 0.04
CA VAL A 136 -19.44 -1.08 -0.71
C VAL A 136 -18.54 0.03 -0.17
N ARG A 137 -19.16 1.09 0.37
CA ARG A 137 -18.50 2.33 0.80
C ARG A 137 -17.28 2.09 1.71
N PRO A 138 -17.31 1.20 2.71
CA PRO A 138 -16.17 1.02 3.59
C PRO A 138 -14.97 0.34 2.93
N ALA A 139 -15.21 -0.72 2.16
CA ALA A 139 -14.16 -1.39 1.38
C ALA A 139 -13.54 -0.44 0.35
N LEU A 140 -14.39 0.37 -0.31
CA LEU A 140 -13.95 1.41 -1.25
C LEU A 140 -13.07 2.46 -0.56
N ALA A 141 -13.46 2.95 0.62
CA ALA A 141 -12.67 3.92 1.38
C ALA A 141 -11.30 3.37 1.77
N LEU A 142 -11.25 2.13 2.26
CA LEU A 142 -9.98 1.47 2.61
C LEU A 142 -9.10 1.23 1.37
N ALA A 143 -9.70 0.83 0.24
CA ALA A 143 -8.97 0.65 -1.02
C ALA A 143 -8.35 1.96 -1.53
N HIS A 144 -9.07 3.08 -1.41
CA HIS A 144 -8.54 4.42 -1.70
C HIS A 144 -7.41 4.78 -0.73
N GLY A 145 -7.58 4.57 0.57
CA GLY A 145 -6.52 4.83 1.55
C GLY A 145 -5.23 4.06 1.28
N ILE A 146 -5.33 2.79 0.85
CA ILE A 146 -4.17 1.98 0.46
C ILE A 146 -3.53 2.52 -0.82
N ALA A 147 -4.34 2.97 -1.80
CA ALA A 147 -3.84 3.60 -3.01
C ALA A 147 -3.07 4.90 -2.69
N ASP A 148 -3.62 5.75 -1.83
CA ASP A 148 -3.01 7.01 -1.39
C ASP A 148 -1.68 6.76 -0.67
N LEU A 149 -1.63 5.75 0.22
CA LEU A 149 -0.39 5.34 0.88
C LEU A 149 0.67 4.88 -0.14
N ALA A 150 0.27 4.12 -1.16
CA ALA A 150 1.18 3.65 -2.20
C ALA A 150 1.67 4.79 -3.12
N ASP A 151 0.86 5.83 -3.33
CA ASP A 151 1.28 7.06 -4.03
C ASP A 151 2.26 7.88 -3.19
N ALA A 152 1.96 8.11 -1.91
CA ALA A 152 2.88 8.79 -0.99
C ALA A 152 4.24 8.08 -0.92
N TRP A 153 4.25 6.74 -0.89
CA TRP A 153 5.47 5.96 -0.95
C TRP A 153 6.24 6.11 -2.27
N ALA A 154 5.53 6.09 -3.41
CA ALA A 154 6.16 6.27 -4.71
C ALA A 154 6.81 7.66 -4.85
N ASP A 155 6.14 8.70 -4.37
CA ASP A 155 6.68 10.07 -4.32
C ASP A 155 7.91 10.17 -3.41
N PHE A 156 7.85 9.52 -2.24
CA PHE A 156 8.99 9.45 -1.33
C PHE A 156 10.20 8.77 -2.00
N GLU A 157 9.99 7.62 -2.63
CA GLU A 157 11.07 6.90 -3.32
C GLU A 157 11.61 7.70 -4.51
N SER A 158 10.76 8.43 -5.25
CA SER A 158 11.18 9.36 -6.31
C SER A 158 12.13 10.45 -5.78
N LEU A 159 11.78 11.06 -4.65
CA LEU A 159 12.65 12.03 -3.98
C LEU A 159 13.95 11.37 -3.47
N ARG A 160 13.88 10.17 -2.91
CA ARG A 160 15.05 9.45 -2.39
C ARG A 160 16.05 9.15 -3.52
N VAL A 161 15.59 8.59 -4.64
CA VAL A 161 16.47 8.17 -5.75
C VAL A 161 17.11 9.34 -6.47
N ALA A 162 16.47 10.52 -6.48
CA ALA A 162 17.03 11.74 -7.06
C ALA A 162 18.28 12.26 -6.30
N ARG A 163 18.59 11.71 -5.12
CA ARG A 163 19.66 12.17 -4.23
C ARG A 163 20.73 11.09 -4.08
N SER A 164 21.84 11.28 -4.78
CA SER A 164 22.93 10.28 -4.84
C SER A 164 23.48 9.88 -3.47
N PHE A 165 23.55 10.80 -2.50
CA PHE A 165 24.04 10.52 -1.14
C PHE A 165 23.11 9.61 -0.33
N LEU A 166 21.85 9.42 -0.76
CA LEU A 166 20.90 8.48 -0.15
C LEU A 166 20.98 7.06 -0.76
N THR A 167 21.84 6.83 -1.76
CA THR A 167 21.97 5.51 -2.41
C THR A 167 22.28 4.38 -1.42
N ALA A 168 23.05 4.66 -0.36
CA ALA A 168 23.35 3.67 0.68
C ALA A 168 22.09 3.19 1.43
N ARG A 169 21.02 3.97 1.43
CA ARG A 169 19.71 3.62 1.98
C ARG A 169 18.75 3.27 0.85
N GLY A 170 18.66 1.98 0.51
CA GLY A 170 17.66 1.46 -0.44
C GLY A 170 18.10 1.42 -1.91
N GLY A 171 19.37 1.72 -2.22
CA GLY A 171 19.92 1.57 -3.57
C GLY A 171 19.51 2.67 -4.55
N ARG A 172 19.77 2.45 -5.85
CA ARG A 172 19.57 3.44 -6.92
C ARG A 172 18.18 3.39 -7.57
N THR A 173 17.35 2.42 -7.21
CA THR A 173 16.02 2.18 -7.79
C THR A 173 14.95 2.43 -6.76
N ALA A 174 13.78 2.91 -7.19
CA ALA A 174 12.62 3.05 -6.33
C ALA A 174 12.16 1.66 -5.82
N ARG A 175 11.85 1.57 -4.53
CA ARG A 175 11.36 0.34 -3.88
C ARG A 175 9.84 0.29 -3.92
N ALA A 176 9.28 -0.91 -3.90
CA ALA A 176 7.84 -1.08 -3.63
C ALA A 176 7.51 -0.72 -2.17
N LEU A 177 6.23 -0.45 -1.89
CA LEU A 177 5.74 -0.18 -0.54
C LEU A 177 6.15 -1.34 0.41
N PRO A 178 6.70 -1.05 1.61
CA PRO A 178 7.21 -2.08 2.50
C PRO A 178 6.07 -2.76 3.25
N LEU A 179 5.30 -3.60 2.55
CA LEU A 179 4.19 -4.36 3.12
C LEU A 179 4.68 -5.26 4.25
N VAL A 180 4.07 -5.13 5.42
CA VAL A 180 4.25 -6.04 6.55
C VAL A 180 3.13 -7.07 6.52
N VAL A 181 3.49 -8.35 6.62
CA VAL A 181 2.55 -9.49 6.53
C VAL A 181 2.61 -10.27 7.84
N ARG A 182 1.45 -10.63 8.37
CA ARG A 182 1.28 -11.50 9.55
C ARG A 182 0.98 -12.94 9.18
#